data_AF-A0A1G7HAA8-F1
#
_entry.id   AF-A0A1G7HAA8-F1
#
_cell.length_a   1.000
_cell.length_b   1.000
_cell.length_c   1.000
_cell.angle_alpha   90.00
_cell.angle_beta   90.00
_cell.angle_gamma   90.00
#
_symmetry.space_group_name_H-M   'P 1'
#
loop_
_entity.id
_entity.type
_entity.pdbx_description
1 polymer ?
#
loop_
_entity_poly.entity_id
_entity_poly.type
_entity_poly.pdbx_seq_one_letter_code
_entity_poly.pdbx_strand_id
1 'polypeptide(L)'
;MLAFDQSLNSFVAQPGLMLPCTNIAEMLEQVEARTGAYVVPHDPPKYFRYHLSRDDPSFVLVDIHVTRGGEEICIKQDMSFPLLPSDKVMFGQLAC
;
A
#
# COMPACT_ATOMS: atom_id res chain seq x y z
N MET A 1 -7.50 18.20 -11.02
CA MET A 1 -6.79 17.56 -9.89
C MET A 1 -7.79 16.82 -9.02
N LEU A 2 -8.44 15.77 -9.55
CA LEU A 2 -9.56 15.07 -8.88
C LEU A 2 -9.64 13.55 -9.17
N ALA A 3 -9.00 13.03 -10.21
CA ALA A 3 -9.07 11.60 -10.54
C ALA A 3 -8.18 10.73 -9.63
N PHE A 4 -7.01 11.25 -9.23
CA PHE A 4 -6.00 10.52 -8.43
C PHE A 4 -6.44 10.34 -6.96
N ASP A 5 -6.97 11.41 -6.39
CA ASP A 5 -7.49 11.42 -5.01
C ASP A 5 -8.76 10.55 -4.93
N GLN A 6 -9.56 10.51 -6.00
CA GLN A 6 -10.67 9.56 -6.11
C GLN A 6 -10.21 8.11 -6.27
N SER A 7 -9.13 7.77 -7.00
CA SER A 7 -8.74 6.35 -7.13
C SER A 7 -8.22 5.76 -5.82
N LEU A 8 -7.41 6.52 -5.07
CA LEU A 8 -6.94 6.12 -3.74
C LEU A 8 -8.09 6.11 -2.72
N ASN A 9 -8.88 7.19 -2.62
CA ASN A 9 -9.99 7.22 -1.67
C ASN A 9 -11.13 6.25 -2.03
N SER A 10 -11.42 5.99 -3.31
CA SER A 10 -12.46 5.02 -3.71
C SER A 10 -12.01 3.58 -3.48
N PHE A 11 -10.71 3.30 -3.53
CA PHE A 11 -10.15 2.01 -3.15
C PHE A 11 -10.13 1.83 -1.62
N VAL A 12 -9.82 2.90 -0.88
CA VAL A 12 -9.87 2.95 0.59
C VAL A 12 -11.32 2.95 1.14
N ALA A 13 -12.30 3.45 0.37
CA ALA A 13 -13.71 3.54 0.77
C ALA A 13 -14.54 2.29 0.46
N GLN A 14 -13.98 1.28 -0.22
CA GLN A 14 -14.59 -0.05 -0.19
C GLN A 14 -14.26 -0.70 1.17
N PRO A 15 -15.24 -1.32 1.86
CA PRO A 15 -14.95 -2.03 3.10
C PRO A 15 -13.85 -3.06 2.85
N GLY A 16 -12.67 -2.80 3.43
CA GLY A 16 -11.44 -3.59 3.46
C GLY A 16 -11.33 -4.72 2.44
N LEU A 17 -10.53 -4.52 1.40
CA LEU A 17 -10.16 -5.59 0.48
C LEU A 17 -9.54 -6.76 1.26
N MET A 18 -10.27 -7.87 1.36
CA MET A 18 -9.77 -9.09 1.99
C MET A 18 -8.84 -9.80 1.01
N LEU A 19 -7.54 -9.80 1.32
CA LEU A 19 -6.50 -10.42 0.52
C LEU A 19 -5.99 -11.70 1.21
N PRO A 20 -6.08 -12.89 0.58
CA PRO A 20 -5.44 -14.09 1.10
C PRO A 20 -3.92 -13.99 0.90
N CYS A 21 -3.23 -13.32 1.82
CA CYS A 21 -1.79 -13.10 1.79
C CYS A 21 -1.19 -13.33 3.18
N THR A 22 0.09 -13.67 3.22
CA THR A 22 0.82 -13.97 4.45
C THR A 22 1.86 -12.89 4.80
N ASN A 23 2.18 -12.01 3.85
CA ASN A 23 3.18 -10.97 4.00
C ASN A 23 2.90 -9.77 3.06
N ILE A 24 3.69 -8.71 3.23
CA ILE A 24 3.56 -7.46 2.46
C ILE A 24 3.82 -7.65 0.97
N ALA A 25 4.80 -8.47 0.57
CA ALA A 25 5.08 -8.73 -0.85
C ALA A 25 3.86 -9.34 -1.57
N GLU A 26 3.31 -10.42 -1.02
CA GLU A 26 2.11 -11.07 -1.56
C GLU A 26 0.90 -10.14 -1.57
N MET A 27 0.76 -9.30 -0.55
CA MET A 27 -0.30 -8.31 -0.49
C MET A 27 -0.16 -7.28 -1.62
N LEU A 28 1.05 -6.75 -1.88
CA LEU A 28 1.28 -5.79 -2.96
C LEU A 28 1.08 -6.41 -4.35
N GLU A 29 1.49 -7.67 -4.55
CA GLU A 29 1.20 -8.42 -5.78
C GLU A 29 -0.31 -8.54 -6.03
N GLN A 30 -1.10 -8.79 -4.98
CA GLN A 30 -2.55 -8.86 -5.10
C GLN A 30 -3.20 -7.49 -5.32
N VAL A 31 -2.67 -6.43 -4.73
CA VAL A 31 -3.10 -5.06 -5.04
C VAL A 31 -2.86 -4.77 -6.51
N GLU A 32 -1.67 -5.06 -7.03
CA GLU A 32 -1.34 -4.87 -8.44
C GLU A 32 -2.26 -5.69 -9.35
N ALA A 33 -2.45 -6.99 -9.07
CA ALA A 33 -3.29 -7.86 -9.88
C ALA A 33 -4.77 -7.41 -9.94
N ARG A 34 -5.27 -6.77 -8.88
CA ARG A 34 -6.67 -6.34 -8.79
C ARG A 34 -6.91 -4.91 -9.26
N THR A 35 -5.91 -4.04 -9.17
CA THR A 35 -6.07 -2.60 -9.39
C THR A 35 -5.19 -2.03 -10.49
N GLY A 36 -4.15 -2.77 -10.89
CA GLY A 36 -3.05 -2.27 -11.72
C GLY A 36 -2.04 -1.40 -10.97
N ALA A 37 -2.33 -0.97 -9.73
CA ALA A 37 -1.44 -0.12 -8.96
C ALA A 37 -0.16 -0.85 -8.59
N TYR A 38 0.98 -0.24 -8.90
CA TYR A 38 2.29 -0.84 -8.71
C TYR A 38 3.02 -0.12 -7.59
N VAL A 39 3.41 -0.85 -6.55
CA VAL A 39 4.04 -0.30 -5.36
C VAL A 39 5.38 -0.98 -5.11
N VAL A 40 6.44 -0.19 -4.95
CA VAL A 40 7.81 -0.72 -4.80
C VAL A 40 8.61 0.01 -3.72
N PRO A 41 9.57 -0.69 -3.08
CA PRO A 41 10.55 -0.05 -2.21
C PRO A 41 11.32 1.06 -2.94
N HIS A 42 11.63 2.13 -2.21
CA HIS A 42 12.47 3.24 -2.61
C HIS A 42 13.69 3.33 -1.68
N ASP A 43 14.90 3.23 -2.23
CA ASP A 43 16.15 3.44 -1.48
C ASP A 43 16.52 4.93 -1.39
N PRO A 44 17.19 5.35 -0.30
CA PRO A 44 16.62 6.10 0.83
C PRO A 44 15.91 7.39 0.41
N PRO A 45 14.82 7.80 1.09
CA PRO A 45 14.24 7.31 2.36
C PRO A 45 13.38 6.04 2.24
N LYS A 46 13.11 5.35 3.38
CA LYS A 46 12.35 4.07 3.47
C LYS A 46 10.84 4.20 3.20
N TYR A 47 10.45 4.86 2.11
CA TYR A 47 9.06 5.01 1.65
C TYR A 47 8.81 4.21 0.38
N PHE A 48 7.57 3.93 0.05
CA PHE A 48 7.25 3.24 -1.20
C PHE A 48 6.95 4.23 -2.31
N ARG A 49 7.30 3.89 -3.55
CA ARG A 49 6.74 4.54 -4.72
C ARG A 49 5.43 3.85 -5.06
N TYR A 50 4.36 4.61 -5.13
CA TYR A 50 3.07 4.18 -5.65
C TYR A 50 2.90 4.73 -7.07
N HIS A 51 2.71 3.84 -8.02
CA HIS A 51 2.40 4.13 -9.41
C HIS A 51 0.96 3.69 -9.72
N LEU A 52 0.24 4.43 -10.56
CA LEU A 52 -1.09 3.99 -11.02
C LEU A 52 -1.03 2.71 -11.87
N SER A 53 0.06 2.55 -12.62
CA SER A 53 0.38 1.34 -13.38
C SER A 53 1.90 1.23 -13.60
N ARG A 54 2.38 0.07 -14.04
CA ARG A 54 3.80 -0.13 -14.39
C ARG A 54 4.32 0.80 -15.50
N ASP A 55 3.43 1.19 -16.41
CA ASP A 55 3.77 2.03 -17.55
C ASP A 55 3.72 3.53 -17.23
N ASP A 56 3.23 3.91 -16.04
CA ASP A 56 3.20 5.30 -15.57
C ASP A 56 4.53 5.67 -14.88
N PRO A 57 5.34 6.57 -15.47
CA PRO A 57 6.57 7.03 -14.83
C PRO A 57 6.29 7.91 -13.60
N SER A 58 5.06 8.39 -13.43
CA SER A 58 4.64 9.21 -12.30
C SER A 58 4.46 8.34 -11.07
N PHE A 59 4.91 8.83 -9.93
CA PHE A 59 4.70 8.18 -8.65
C PHE A 59 4.40 9.19 -7.55
N VAL A 60 3.76 8.70 -6.50
CA VAL A 60 3.70 9.38 -5.21
C VAL A 60 4.45 8.56 -4.16
N LEU A 61 5.00 9.25 -3.17
CA LEU A 61 5.62 8.58 -2.03
C LEU A 61 4.55 8.27 -1.00
N VAL A 62 4.51 7.01 -0.59
CA VAL A 62 3.58 6.51 0.43
C VAL A 62 4.34 5.79 1.52
N ASP A 63 3.82 5.84 2.73
CA ASP A 63 4.21 4.96 3.82
C ASP A 63 3.16 3.87 4.02
N ILE A 64 3.60 2.69 4.44
CA ILE A 64 2.72 1.55 4.68
C ILE A 64 2.74 1.24 6.18
N HIS A 65 1.56 1.32 6.78
CA HIS A 65 1.33 1.01 8.18
C HIS A 65 0.41 -0.19 8.32
N VAL A 66 0.73 -1.06 9.27
CA VAL A 66 -0.12 -2.19 9.65
C VAL A 66 -0.74 -1.88 11.01
N THR A 67 -2.06 -1.92 11.10
CA THR A 67 -2.77 -1.87 12.37
C THR A 67 -3.11 -3.28 12.84
N ARG A 68 -2.63 -3.65 14.04
CA ARG A 68 -2.87 -4.96 14.67
C ARG A 68 -3.33 -4.75 16.10
N GLY A 69 -4.54 -5.23 16.43
CA GLY A 69 -5.07 -5.09 17.79
C GLY A 69 -5.20 -3.64 18.29
N GLY A 70 -5.27 -2.67 17.37
CA GLY A 70 -5.32 -1.23 17.69
C GLY A 70 -3.95 -0.54 17.74
N GLU A 71 -2.85 -1.29 17.63
CA GLU A 71 -1.50 -0.72 17.53
C GLU A 71 -1.10 -0.51 16.07
N GLU A 72 -0.42 0.60 15.79
CA GLU A 72 0.14 0.92 14.47
C GLU A 72 1.61 0.48 14.39
N ILE A 73 1.94 -0.25 13.32
CA ILE A 73 3.26 -0.81 13.05
C ILE A 73 3.75 -0.27 11.72
N CYS A 74 4.84 0.51 11.75
CA CYS A 74 5.55 0.94 10.55
C CYS A 74 6.53 -0.15 10.10
N ILE A 75 6.30 -0.72 8.91
CA ILE A 75 7.11 -1.83 8.38
C ILE A 75 8.43 -1.37 7.75
N LYS A 76 8.60 -0.06 7.49
CA LYS A 76 9.83 0.52 6.91
C LYS A 76 10.35 -0.22 5.67
N GLN A 77 9.46 -0.64 4.78
CA GLN A 77 9.74 -1.47 3.59
C GLN A 77 10.16 -2.93 3.83
N ASP A 78 9.93 -3.48 5.02
CA ASP A 78 10.08 -4.92 5.20
C ASP A 78 9.00 -5.68 4.41
N MET A 79 9.36 -6.07 3.18
CA MET A 79 8.51 -6.84 2.29
C MET A 79 8.15 -8.22 2.84
N SER A 80 8.97 -8.73 3.78
CA SER A 80 8.75 -10.01 4.44
C SER A 80 7.90 -9.90 5.70
N PHE A 81 7.47 -8.69 6.08
CA PHE A 81 6.68 -8.47 7.29
C PHE A 81 5.41 -9.35 7.28
N PRO A 82 5.22 -10.21 8.30
CA PRO A 82 4.12 -11.16 8.32
C PRO A 82 2.80 -10.47 8.62
N LEU A 83 1.79 -10.76 7.80
CA LEU A 83 0.41 -10.30 7.98
C LEU A 83 -0.42 -11.40 8.64
N LEU A 84 -1.26 -10.99 9.59
CA LEU A 84 -2.22 -11.84 10.29
C LEU A 84 -3.64 -11.54 9.81
N PRO A 85 -4.60 -12.49 9.92
CA PRO A 85 -5.97 -12.29 9.44
C PRO A 85 -6.71 -11.09 10.03
N SER A 86 -6.31 -10.61 11.21
CA SER A 86 -6.92 -9.44 11.87
C SER A 86 -6.22 -8.12 11.54
N ASP A 87 -5.15 -8.15 10.75
CA ASP A 87 -4.41 -6.95 10.40
C ASP A 87 -5.18 -6.08 9.41
N LYS A 88 -4.97 -4.77 9.52
CA LYS A 88 -5.40 -3.80 8.52
C LYS A 88 -4.17 -3.10 7.98
N VAL A 89 -4.04 -3.00 6.67
CA VAL A 89 -2.93 -2.30 6.04
C VAL A 89 -3.42 -0.97 5.47
N MET A 90 -2.71 0.11 5.79
CA MET A 90 -3.02 1.45 5.34
C MET A 90 -1.85 2.05 4.57
N PHE A 91 -2.17 2.69 3.45
CA PHE A 91 -1.24 3.43 2.60
C PHE A 91 -1.46 4.91 2.89
N GLY A 92 -0.51 5.53 3.59
CA GLY A 92 -0.53 6.95 3.89
C GLY A 92 0.30 7.72 2.87
N GLN A 93 -0.31 8.64 2.11
CA GLN A 93 0.48 9.57 1.32
C GLN A 93 1.32 10.43 2.26
N LEU A 94 2.60 10.59 1.93
CA LEU A 94 3.41 11.62 2.58
C LEU A 94 2.96 12.95 2.00
N ALA A 95 2.19 13.70 2.77
CA ALA A 95 1.93 15.09 2.46
C ALA A 95 3.26 15.86 2.57
N CYS A 96 3.71 16.43 1.46
CA CYS A 96 4.79 17.42 1.43
C CYS A 96 4.21 18.81 1.72
#